data_AF-A0A1G7WBJ2-F1
#
_entry.id   AF-A0A1G7WBJ2-F1
#
_cell.length_a   1.000
_cell.length_b   1.000
_cell.length_c   1.000
_cell.angle_alpha   90.00
_cell.angle_beta   90.00
_cell.angle_gamma   90.00
#
_symmetry.space_group_name_H-M   'P 1'
#
loop_
_entity.id
_entity.type
_entity.pdbx_description
1 polymer ?
#
loop_
_entity_poly.entity_id
_entity_poly.type
_entity_poly.pdbx_seq_one_letter_code
_entity_poly.pdbx_strand_id
1 'polypeptide(L)'
;MTAKKILITLISLPVLAYWLVLSPVIPNKNIHKGYYTYSYDGKWKIAVYDVSPTTPISLVQYIQEKRYIVLYNKNDEYIGQSTPFCYQSLFDYNVAFPGSNLDDLTFLPDECDYSIPAKNPRWWSKIIKFRLSLL
;
A
#
# COMPACT_ATOMS: atom_id res chain seq x y z
N MET A 1 -8.31 -22.64 30.86
CA MET A 1 -8.87 -22.17 29.57
C MET A 1 -9.28 -23.40 28.77
N THR A 2 -10.52 -23.50 28.25
CA THR A 2 -10.96 -24.70 27.51
C THR A 2 -10.34 -24.74 26.10
N ALA A 3 -10.16 -25.93 25.51
CA ALA A 3 -9.55 -26.10 24.19
C ALA A 3 -10.21 -25.23 23.09
N LYS A 4 -11.55 -25.09 23.15
CA LYS A 4 -12.30 -24.16 22.28
C LYS A 4 -11.87 -22.70 22.44
N LYS A 5 -11.62 -22.24 23.67
CA LYS A 5 -11.15 -20.87 23.94
C LYS A 5 -9.73 -20.65 23.40
N ILE A 6 -8.85 -21.64 23.54
CA ILE A 6 -7.48 -21.58 22.99
C ILE A 6 -7.54 -21.43 21.45
N LEU A 7 -8.34 -22.27 20.78
CA LEU A 7 -8.47 -22.22 19.32
C LEU A 7 -9.03 -20.87 18.84
N ILE A 8 -10.07 -20.36 19.50
CA ILE A 8 -10.65 -19.05 19.16
C ILE A 8 -9.60 -17.95 19.29
N THR A 9 -8.85 -17.92 20.39
CA THR A 9 -7.79 -16.92 20.61
C THR A 9 -6.70 -17.02 19.53
N LEU A 10 -6.30 -18.24 19.17
CA LEU A 10 -5.24 -18.47 18.18
C LEU A 10 -5.62 -17.97 16.78
N ILE A 11 -6.92 -18.03 16.43
CA ILE A 11 -7.44 -17.53 15.15
C ILE A 11 -7.75 -16.03 15.24
N SER A 12 -8.30 -15.55 16.35
CA SER A 12 -8.70 -14.15 16.48
C SER A 12 -7.50 -13.20 16.51
N LEU A 13 -6.37 -13.62 17.08
CA LEU A 13 -5.18 -12.78 17.20
C LEU A 13 -4.60 -12.36 15.82
N PRO A 14 -4.31 -13.27 14.87
CA PRO A 14 -3.82 -12.88 13.55
C PRO A 14 -4.86 -12.12 12.74
N VAL A 15 -6.16 -12.42 12.89
CA VAL A 15 -7.23 -11.66 12.23
C VAL A 15 -7.27 -10.22 12.76
N LEU A 16 -7.13 -10.03 14.07
CA LEU A 16 -7.06 -8.71 14.68
C LEU A 16 -5.79 -7.97 14.27
N ALA A 17 -4.64 -8.63 14.22
CA ALA A 17 -3.38 -8.05 13.76
C ALA A 17 -3.47 -7.63 12.29
N TYR A 18 -4.05 -8.47 11.43
CA TYR A 18 -4.35 -8.14 10.03
C TYR A 18 -5.24 -6.90 9.95
N TRP A 19 -6.31 -6.86 10.74
CA TRP A 19 -7.24 -5.74 10.76
C TRP A 19 -6.56 -4.45 11.23
N LEU A 20 -5.75 -4.50 12.28
CA LEU A 20 -5.06 -3.33 12.82
C LEU A 20 -4.03 -2.74 11.84
N VAL A 21 -3.29 -3.59 11.13
CA VAL A 21 -2.15 -3.15 10.30
C VAL A 21 -2.54 -2.90 8.85
N LEU A 22 -3.34 -3.78 8.26
CA LEU A 22 -3.57 -3.77 6.81
C LEU A 22 -4.89 -3.12 6.41
N SER A 23 -5.94 -3.19 7.24
CA SER A 23 -7.24 -2.57 6.89
C SER A 23 -7.17 -1.08 6.54
N PRO A 24 -6.31 -0.25 7.16
CA PRO A 24 -6.23 1.17 6.82
C PRO A 24 -5.65 1.45 5.44
N VAL A 25 -4.87 0.52 4.89
CA VAL A 25 -4.04 0.74 3.70
C VAL A 25 -4.43 -0.15 2.54
N ILE A 26 -5.70 -0.58 2.50
CA ILE A 26 -6.21 -1.36 1.39
C ILE A 26 -6.75 -0.42 0.32
N PRO A 27 -6.17 -0.40 -0.88
CA PRO A 27 -6.57 0.53 -1.92
C PRO A 27 -8.06 0.37 -2.26
N ASN A 28 -8.81 1.46 -2.19
CA ASN A 28 -10.20 1.50 -2.60
C ASN A 28 -10.40 2.57 -3.68
N LYS A 29 -10.63 2.09 -4.92
CA LYS A 29 -10.82 2.95 -6.11
C LYS A 29 -12.07 3.83 -6.02
N ASN A 30 -13.05 3.50 -5.17
CA ASN A 30 -14.32 4.22 -5.07
C ASN A 30 -14.29 5.37 -4.06
N ILE A 31 -13.31 5.40 -3.15
CA ILE A 31 -13.30 6.34 -2.02
C ILE A 31 -12.34 7.50 -2.27
N HIS A 32 -11.23 7.28 -2.97
CA HIS A 32 -10.18 8.28 -3.12
C HIS A 32 -9.99 8.66 -4.59
N LYS A 33 -10.23 9.93 -4.93
CA LYS A 33 -9.74 10.55 -6.17
C LYS A 33 -8.23 10.73 -6.06
N GLY A 34 -7.50 9.63 -6.19
CA GLY A 34 -6.04 9.65 -6.20
C GLY A 34 -5.51 10.40 -7.41
N TYR A 35 -4.44 11.15 -7.21
CA TYR A 35 -3.60 11.61 -8.32
C TYR A 35 -2.98 10.37 -8.97
N TYR A 36 -3.14 10.27 -10.30
CA TYR A 36 -2.53 9.21 -11.09
C TYR A 36 -1.41 9.80 -11.93
N THR A 37 -0.25 9.14 -11.91
CA THR A 37 0.83 9.40 -12.86
C THR A 37 1.25 8.10 -13.53
N TYR A 38 1.72 8.20 -14.75
CA TYR A 38 2.04 7.06 -15.61
C TYR A 38 3.49 7.12 -16.01
N SER A 39 4.13 5.96 -16.15
CA SER A 39 5.44 5.90 -16.79
C SER A 39 5.32 6.35 -18.24
N TYR A 40 6.39 6.93 -18.79
CA TYR A 40 6.43 7.38 -20.19
C TYR A 40 6.11 6.25 -21.19
N ASP A 41 6.51 5.03 -20.86
CA ASP A 41 6.25 3.83 -21.68
C ASP A 41 4.86 3.19 -21.43
N GLY A 42 4.04 3.78 -20.56
CA GLY A 42 2.71 3.31 -20.22
C GLY A 42 2.65 1.96 -19.49
N LYS A 43 3.79 1.39 -19.09
CA LYS A 43 3.84 0.08 -18.39
C LYS A 43 3.40 0.16 -16.94
N TRP A 44 3.51 1.32 -16.33
CA TRP A 44 3.28 1.53 -14.91
C TRP A 44 2.33 2.68 -14.66
N LYS A 45 1.53 2.53 -13.61
CA LYS A 45 0.66 3.55 -13.07
C LYS A 45 0.88 3.66 -11.57
N ILE A 46 1.05 4.88 -11.08
CA ILE A 46 1.06 5.18 -9.66
C ILE A 46 -0.27 5.80 -9.29
N ALA A 47 -0.76 5.45 -8.10
CA ALA A 47 -1.88 6.13 -7.48
C ALA A 47 -1.56 6.47 -6.02
N VAL A 48 -2.06 7.60 -5.56
CA VAL A 48 -1.97 8.02 -4.15
C VAL A 48 -3.32 7.82 -3.49
N TYR A 49 -3.33 7.16 -2.32
CA TYR A 49 -4.53 6.92 -1.53
C TYR A 49 -4.37 7.50 -0.12
N ASP A 50 -5.47 8.00 0.45
CA ASP A 50 -5.49 8.36 1.86
C ASP A 50 -5.61 7.10 2.73
N VAL A 51 -5.03 7.15 3.93
CA VAL A 51 -5.18 6.08 4.92
C VAL A 51 -6.64 6.03 5.40
N SER A 52 -7.28 4.88 5.32
CA SER A 52 -8.67 4.72 5.77
C SER A 52 -8.79 4.71 7.31
N PRO A 53 -9.78 5.40 7.89
CA PRO A 53 -9.99 5.48 9.34
C PRO A 53 -10.68 4.23 9.91
N THR A 54 -10.17 3.05 9.59
CA THR A 54 -10.74 1.76 10.03
C THR A 54 -10.32 1.36 11.44
N THR A 55 -9.34 2.04 12.04
CA THR A 55 -8.81 1.77 13.39
C THR A 55 -8.59 3.08 14.15
N PRO A 56 -8.49 3.10 15.49
CA PRO A 56 -8.22 4.33 16.24
C PRO A 56 -6.91 5.01 15.83
N ILE A 57 -5.85 4.22 15.57
CA ILE A 57 -4.56 4.77 15.12
C ILE A 57 -4.69 5.33 13.70
N SER A 58 -5.35 4.61 12.80
CA SER A 58 -5.51 5.08 11.43
C SER A 58 -6.48 6.24 11.29
N LEU A 59 -7.39 6.44 12.25
CA LEU A 59 -8.18 7.67 12.35
C LEU A 59 -7.29 8.88 12.60
N VAL A 60 -6.31 8.77 13.50
CA VAL A 60 -5.32 9.84 13.72
C VAL A 60 -4.52 10.10 12.45
N GLN A 61 -4.07 9.04 11.76
CA GLN A 61 -3.35 9.16 10.49
C GLN A 61 -4.21 9.81 9.39
N TYR A 62 -5.50 9.48 9.33
CA TYR A 62 -6.44 10.08 8.39
C TYR A 62 -6.64 11.58 8.67
N ILE A 63 -6.79 11.98 9.94
CA ILE A 63 -6.88 13.40 10.33
C ILE A 63 -5.59 14.16 10.01
N GLN A 64 -4.43 13.49 10.09
CA GLN A 64 -3.14 14.04 9.68
C GLN A 64 -2.91 13.99 8.16
N GLU A 65 -3.94 13.63 7.37
CA GLU A 65 -3.89 13.53 5.92
C GLU A 65 -2.76 12.62 5.41
N LYS A 66 -2.43 11.57 6.17
CA LYS A 66 -1.44 10.58 5.76
C LYS A 66 -1.93 9.82 4.54
N ARG A 67 -1.01 9.61 3.60
CA ARG A 67 -1.25 8.96 2.31
C ARG A 67 -0.19 7.92 2.05
N TYR A 68 -0.53 6.95 1.21
CA TYR A 68 0.39 5.94 0.73
C TYR A 68 0.31 5.83 -0.80
N ILE A 69 1.41 5.37 -1.39
CA ILE A 69 1.58 5.29 -2.83
C ILE A 69 1.44 3.83 -3.25
N VAL A 70 0.69 3.59 -4.32
CA VAL A 70 0.46 2.26 -4.88
C VAL A 70 0.96 2.21 -6.32
N LEU A 71 1.70 1.17 -6.64
CA LEU A 71 2.15 0.85 -7.99
C LEU A 71 1.22 -0.18 -8.61
N TYR A 72 0.77 0.11 -9.83
CA TYR A 72 0.02 -0.77 -10.70
C TYR A 72 0.78 -0.99 -12.00
N ASN A 73 0.54 -2.12 -12.66
CA ASN A 73 0.98 -2.32 -14.04
C ASN A 73 -0.04 -1.76 -15.04
N LYS A 74 0.28 -1.86 -16.34
CA LYS A 74 -0.57 -1.45 -17.47
C LYS A 74 -1.98 -2.06 -17.49
N ASN A 75 -2.20 -3.19 -16.82
CA ASN A 75 -3.49 -3.87 -16.75
C ASN A 75 -4.29 -3.46 -15.51
N ASP A 76 -3.87 -2.40 -14.81
CA ASP A 76 -4.47 -1.97 -13.53
C ASP A 76 -4.34 -2.98 -12.38
N GLU A 77 -3.43 -3.96 -12.52
CA GLU A 77 -3.17 -4.94 -11.47
C GLU A 77 -2.26 -4.35 -10.40
N TYR A 78 -2.60 -4.60 -9.14
CA TYR A 78 -1.78 -4.19 -8.00
C TYR A 78 -0.43 -4.92 -7.98
N ILE A 79 0.65 -4.15 -7.80
CA ILE A 79 2.02 -4.64 -7.73
C ILE A 79 2.56 -4.51 -6.31
N GLY A 80 2.39 -3.34 -5.71
CA GLY A 80 2.80 -3.09 -4.34
C GLY A 80 2.49 -1.68 -3.88
N GLN A 81 2.81 -1.40 -2.62
CA GLN A 81 2.62 -0.07 -2.04
C GLN A 81 3.72 0.31 -1.05
N SER A 82 3.90 1.62 -0.88
CA SER A 82 4.74 2.20 0.16
C SER A 82 4.16 1.96 1.55
N THR A 83 4.96 2.24 2.58
CA THR A 83 4.42 2.33 3.94
C THR A 83 3.55 3.60 4.07
N PRO A 84 2.51 3.61 4.94
CA PRO A 84 1.69 4.79 5.20
C PRO A 84 2.31 5.77 6.22
N PHE A 85 3.46 5.42 6.79
CA PHE A 85 4.03 6.14 7.94
C PHE A 85 4.81 7.38 7.51
N CYS A 86 5.38 7.35 6.31
CA CYS A 86 5.93 8.51 5.65
C CYS A 86 4.98 8.87 4.50
N TYR A 87 4.70 10.16 4.28
CA TYR A 87 4.17 10.64 3.00
C TYR A 87 5.12 11.66 2.32
N GLN A 88 5.35 11.48 1.02
CA GLN A 88 6.19 12.32 0.16
C GLN A 88 5.34 12.70 -1.05
N SER A 89 5.25 14.00 -1.30
CA SER A 89 4.44 14.53 -2.39
C SER A 89 5.08 14.17 -3.73
N LEU A 90 4.25 13.71 -4.67
CA LEU A 90 4.70 13.45 -6.04
C LEU A 90 5.10 14.74 -6.79
N PHE A 91 4.70 15.91 -6.30
CA PHE A 91 5.03 17.21 -6.90
C PHE A 91 6.41 17.73 -6.48
N ASP A 92 6.92 17.27 -5.34
CA ASP A 92 8.13 17.81 -4.73
C ASP A 92 9.38 16.99 -5.12
N TYR A 93 9.20 15.86 -5.81
CA TYR A 93 10.25 14.87 -6.03
C TYR A 93 10.15 14.17 -7.39
N ASN A 94 11.31 13.74 -7.91
CA ASN A 94 11.37 12.98 -9.16
C ASN A 94 11.08 11.50 -8.90
N VAL A 95 10.25 10.91 -9.74
CA VAL A 95 9.86 9.50 -9.66
C VAL A 95 10.59 8.70 -10.75
N ALA A 96 11.30 7.65 -10.35
CA ALA A 96 11.92 6.71 -11.27
C ALA A 96 11.12 5.41 -11.31
N PHE A 97 10.50 5.14 -12.45
CA PHE A 97 9.70 3.93 -12.66
C PHE A 97 10.57 2.70 -12.92
N PRO A 98 10.09 1.49 -12.56
CA PRO A 98 10.79 0.25 -12.86
C PRO A 98 10.99 0.07 -14.38
N GLY A 99 12.13 -0.49 -14.77
CA GLY A 99 12.53 -0.67 -16.15
C GLY A 99 13.54 -1.80 -16.32
N SER A 100 14.29 -1.81 -17.42
CA SER A 100 15.29 -2.85 -17.68
C SER A 100 16.42 -2.87 -16.65
N ASN A 101 16.76 -1.71 -16.09
CA ASN A 101 17.89 -1.51 -15.19
C ASN A 101 17.48 -1.14 -13.76
N LEU A 102 16.16 -1.08 -13.49
CA LEU A 102 15.63 -0.68 -12.20
C LEU A 102 14.44 -1.58 -11.84
N ASP A 103 14.55 -2.29 -10.73
CA ASP A 103 13.56 -3.30 -10.33
C ASP A 103 12.43 -2.73 -9.46
N ASP A 104 12.62 -1.51 -8.97
CA ASP A 104 11.79 -0.87 -7.97
C ASP A 104 11.30 0.49 -8.47
N LEU A 105 10.15 0.92 -8.00
CA LEU A 105 9.76 2.32 -8.07
C LEU A 105 10.53 3.07 -7.00
N THR A 106 11.26 4.13 -7.35
CA THR A 106 12.04 4.93 -6.39
C THR A 106 11.74 6.43 -6.53
N PHE A 107 12.03 7.17 -5.46
CA PHE A 107 11.79 8.61 -5.34
C PHE A 107 13.11 9.32 -5.03
N LEU A 108 13.31 10.51 -5.61
CA LEU A 108 14.56 11.25 -5.50
C LEU A 108 14.33 12.69 -5.00
N PRO A 109 14.99 13.11 -3.88
CA PRO A 109 15.82 12.29 -2.98
C PRO A 109 15.08 11.18 -2.23
N ASP A 110 15.85 10.15 -1.86
CA ASP A 110 15.44 9.00 -1.07
C ASP A 110 15.45 9.38 0.42
N GLU A 111 14.39 10.06 0.85
CA GLU A 111 14.25 10.54 2.23
C GLU A 111 13.52 9.53 3.13
N CYS A 112 12.90 8.49 2.55
CA CYS A 112 11.99 7.59 3.25
C CYS A 112 11.76 6.28 2.50
N ASP A 113 11.22 5.28 3.20
CA ASP A 113 10.96 3.94 2.68
C ASP A 113 9.76 3.83 1.70
N TYR A 114 9.81 4.60 0.60
CA TYR A 114 8.83 4.56 -0.50
C TYR A 114 9.16 3.60 -1.61
N SER A 115 10.34 2.99 -1.61
CA SER A 115 10.69 2.10 -2.70
C SER A 115 9.65 0.97 -2.80
N ILE A 116 9.07 0.80 -3.99
CA ILE A 116 8.07 -0.23 -4.25
C ILE A 116 8.70 -1.26 -5.17
N PRO A 117 9.12 -2.43 -4.66
CA PRO A 117 9.73 -3.46 -5.49
C PRO A 117 8.72 -4.05 -6.46
N ALA A 118 9.01 -3.99 -7.76
CA ALA A 118 8.11 -4.51 -8.79
C ALA A 118 8.33 -6.01 -9.04
N LYS A 119 9.57 -6.49 -8.95
CA LYS A 119 9.92 -7.91 -9.14
C LYS A 119 9.68 -8.76 -7.90
N ASN A 120 10.09 -8.25 -6.73
CA ASN A 120 10.01 -8.98 -5.45
C ASN A 120 9.17 -8.21 -4.41
N PRO A 121 7.82 -8.22 -4.54
CA PRO A 121 6.96 -7.44 -3.67
C PRO A 121 7.15 -7.79 -2.19
N ARG A 122 7.08 -6.76 -1.34
CA ARG A 122 7.13 -6.90 0.12
C ARG A 122 5.96 -7.75 0.63
N TRP A 123 6.11 -8.35 1.81
CA TRP A 123 5.15 -9.33 2.33
C TRP A 123 3.73 -8.76 2.46
N TRP A 124 3.58 -7.49 2.87
CA TRP A 124 2.26 -6.85 2.98
C TRP A 124 1.61 -6.66 1.61
N SER A 125 2.39 -6.27 0.60
CA SER A 125 1.92 -6.14 -0.79
C SER A 125 1.38 -7.47 -1.31
N LYS A 126 2.03 -8.60 -0.98
CA LYS A 126 1.53 -9.93 -1.36
C LYS A 126 0.17 -10.24 -0.72
N ILE A 127 0.01 -9.94 0.57
CA ILE A 127 -1.25 -10.16 1.30
C ILE A 127 -2.37 -9.25 0.75
N ILE A 128 -2.07 -7.97 0.53
CA ILE A 128 -3.04 -7.01 -0.02
C ILE A 128 -3.45 -7.41 -1.43
N LYS A 129 -2.48 -7.80 -2.29
CA LYS A 129 -2.76 -8.31 -3.63
C LYS A 129 -3.72 -9.50 -3.60
N PHE A 130 -3.47 -10.48 -2.73
CA PHE A 130 -4.36 -11.62 -2.54
C PHE A 130 -5.76 -11.16 -2.13
N ARG A 131 -5.88 -10.27 -1.14
CA ARG A 131 -7.18 -9.76 -0.69
C ARG A 131 -7.93 -8.98 -1.76
N LEU A 132 -7.23 -8.20 -2.60
CA LEU A 132 -7.84 -7.49 -3.72
C LEU A 132 -8.32 -8.43 -4.84
N SER A 133 -7.71 -9.60 -5.00
CA SER A 133 -8.14 -10.61 -5.99
C SER A 133 -9.43 -11.36 -5.61
N LEU A 134 -9.91 -11.18 -4.38
CA LEU A 134 -11.16 -11.77 -3.88
C LEU A 134 -12.38 -10.87 -4.10
N LEU A 135 -12.18 -9.64 -4.62
CA LEU A 135 -13.22 -8.65 -4.91
C LEU A 135 -13.56 -8.69 -6.40
#